data_AF-A0A6P0LQB2-F1
#
_entry.id   AF-A0A6P0LQB2-F1
#
_cell.length_a   1.000
_cell.length_b   1.000
_cell.length_c   1.000
_cell.angle_alpha   90.00
_cell.angle_beta   90.00
_cell.angle_gamma   90.00
#
_symmetry.space_group_name_H-M   'P 1'
#
loop_
_entity.id
_entity.type
_entity.pdbx_description
1 polymer ?
#
loop_
_entity_poly.entity_id
_entity_poly.type
_entity_poly.pdbx_seq_one_letter_code
_entity_poly.pdbx_strand_id
1 'polypeptide(L)'
;MRSRSVGFAESLFLHQCFSPFPAFNDTRHPTPDTRHPTPDTRHPTPDTRHPTPDTRHPSDGHLRPQDIDSYLYWQEEVHASIPRVISITQSTELGTVYRPQEILALVEYAHQHGMRVHMDGTRLVNAAASLNCSLGALTTELGVDAISFGGTKNGLLMGEAVIFPNSDPSLSRNFSAIWKQSMQMPSKARFIAAQFLALLKDDHWLQNASHENKMAKYLAEQVSTIPEVEIVYPVETNAVFAKIPPNWIEALVNVCHFYVWDSSTGLVRWMTNFDTQPEDIDLFIGKLYSISMASVRPENAITLEQSMSREQAKDISETRPWLSRICDSQSTEELKTNYDSWANTYDADVKEDWSFMPANIARTLSKLLPKKDATILDAGAGTGLVGQALAQQGYTNLTAADLSEKMLAIAKERQVYKALHQCNLEDSQIFSNLANFDAIIAAGVFAYAHAGVKVLNNLFGLLKEEGIFLFTIREDYRREMQTALDKLPWTLVSEEDFPIYDEARLMYLLGLKKRKINN
;
A
#
# COMPACT_ATOMS: atom_id res chain seq x y z
N MET A 1 4.98 -56.30 -33.47
CA MET A 1 5.88 -55.40 -34.22
C MET A 1 6.37 -54.35 -33.23
N ARG A 2 7.52 -54.54 -32.54
CA ARG A 2 8.84 -53.91 -32.81
C ARG A 2 8.72 -52.57 -33.55
N SER A 3 9.34 -51.44 -33.17
CA SER A 3 10.33 -51.09 -32.13
C SER A 3 10.69 -49.60 -32.27
N ARG A 4 11.14 -48.95 -31.17
CA ARG A 4 12.19 -47.89 -31.08
C ARG A 4 11.96 -46.54 -31.81
N SER A 5 11.88 -45.39 -31.13
CA SER A 5 12.90 -44.61 -30.37
C SER A 5 13.90 -43.81 -31.22
N VAL A 6 13.95 -42.50 -30.92
CA VAL A 6 15.05 -41.50 -31.06
C VAL A 6 15.32 -40.90 -32.45
N GLY A 7 15.43 -39.57 -32.49
CA GLY A 7 16.00 -38.82 -33.62
C GLY A 7 16.08 -37.30 -33.40
N PHE A 8 17.04 -36.88 -32.59
CA PHE A 8 17.65 -35.53 -32.62
C PHE A 8 18.51 -35.41 -33.89
N ALA A 9 18.37 -34.33 -34.66
CA ALA A 9 19.35 -33.77 -35.62
C ALA A 9 18.73 -32.48 -36.22
N GLU A 10 19.23 -31.29 -35.94
CA GLU A 10 20.42 -30.62 -36.51
C GLU A 10 20.25 -30.06 -37.94
N SER A 11 20.51 -28.75 -38.01
CA SER A 11 21.02 -27.96 -39.12
C SER A 11 20.06 -27.58 -40.26
N LEU A 12 19.89 -26.27 -40.44
CA LEU A 12 20.34 -25.66 -41.69
C LEU A 12 20.96 -24.28 -41.37
N PHE A 13 22.28 -24.29 -41.27
CA PHE A 13 23.12 -23.12 -41.46
C PHE A 13 22.99 -22.66 -42.91
N LEU A 14 22.80 -21.36 -43.12
CA LEU A 14 23.24 -20.70 -44.36
C LEU A 14 24.00 -19.43 -43.97
N HIS A 15 25.32 -19.59 -43.98
CA HIS A 15 26.30 -18.52 -44.06
C HIS A 15 25.96 -17.57 -45.23
N GLN A 16 25.98 -16.27 -44.96
CA GLN A 16 26.36 -15.30 -45.99
C GLN A 16 27.75 -14.75 -45.66
N CYS A 17 28.60 -14.85 -46.67
CA CYS A 17 30.03 -14.64 -46.66
C CYS A 17 30.41 -13.20 -46.33
N PHE A 18 31.37 -13.07 -45.40
CA PHE A 18 32.22 -11.90 -45.28
C PHE A 18 33.15 -11.84 -46.50
N SER A 19 33.23 -10.67 -47.14
CA SER A 19 34.39 -10.28 -47.95
C SER A 19 35.31 -9.39 -47.12
N PRO A 20 36.64 -9.60 -47.15
CA PRO A 20 37.59 -8.80 -46.38
C PRO A 20 37.90 -7.48 -47.09
N PHE A 21 37.70 -6.36 -46.39
CA PHE A 21 38.32 -5.08 -46.79
C PHE A 21 39.77 -5.03 -46.28
N PRO A 22 40.70 -4.43 -47.05
CA PRO A 22 42.13 -4.52 -46.79
C PRO A 22 42.56 -3.73 -45.56
N ALA A 23 43.55 -4.28 -44.85
CA ALA A 23 44.21 -3.64 -43.73
C ALA A 23 44.94 -2.37 -44.19
N PHE A 24 44.54 -1.22 -43.65
CA PHE A 24 45.38 -0.02 -43.64
C PHE A 24 46.30 -0.07 -42.42
N ASN A 25 47.61 -0.14 -42.67
CA ASN A 25 48.63 0.10 -41.65
C ASN A 25 48.66 1.60 -41.33
N ASP A 26 48.07 1.99 -40.21
CA ASP A 26 48.25 3.33 -39.63
C ASP A 26 49.39 3.27 -38.59
N THR A 27 50.59 3.64 -39.01
CA THR A 27 51.78 3.75 -38.15
C THR A 27 51.90 5.14 -37.53
N ARG A 28 50.86 5.58 -36.79
CA ARG A 28 50.94 6.80 -35.98
C ARG A 28 51.09 6.43 -34.50
N HIS A 29 52.26 6.75 -33.96
CA HIS A 29 52.55 6.63 -32.53
C HIS A 29 51.63 7.57 -31.72
N PRO A 30 51.19 7.17 -30.51
CA PRO A 30 50.43 8.05 -29.64
C PRO A 30 51.32 9.17 -29.09
N THR A 31 50.98 10.43 -29.39
CA THR A 31 51.53 11.60 -28.74
C THR A 31 50.98 11.70 -27.31
N PRO A 32 51.83 11.91 -26.27
CA PRO A 32 51.34 12.15 -24.92
C PRO A 32 50.63 13.52 -24.88
N ASP A 33 49.32 13.52 -24.63
CA ASP A 33 48.55 14.73 -24.39
C ASP A 33 48.71 15.17 -22.93
N THR A 34 49.71 16.01 -22.67
CA THR A 34 49.86 16.72 -21.39
C THR A 34 49.06 18.01 -21.40
N ARG A 35 47.73 17.90 -21.28
CA ARG A 35 46.87 19.04 -20.93
C ARG A 35 46.67 19.08 -19.41
N HIS A 36 47.30 20.06 -18.77
CA HIS A 36 47.01 20.41 -17.38
C HIS A 36 45.55 20.88 -17.26
N PRO A 37 44.82 20.52 -16.19
CA PRO A 37 43.47 21.01 -15.97
C PRO A 37 43.50 22.52 -15.70
N THR A 38 42.90 23.30 -16.60
CA THR A 38 42.54 24.70 -16.35
C THR A 38 41.42 24.74 -15.30
N PRO A 39 41.54 25.54 -14.23
CA PRO A 39 40.43 25.75 -13.30
C PRO A 39 39.27 26.44 -14.01
N ASP A 40 38.14 25.75 -14.10
CA ASP A 40 36.89 26.29 -14.63
C ASP A 40 36.21 27.15 -13.56
N THR A 41 36.54 28.44 -13.53
CA THR A 41 35.81 29.44 -12.74
C THR A 41 34.64 29.99 -13.55
N ARG A 42 33.66 29.15 -13.89
CA ARG A 42 32.34 29.61 -14.32
C ARG A 42 31.51 29.92 -13.08
N HIS A 43 31.39 31.20 -12.75
CA HIS A 43 30.35 31.68 -11.85
C HIS A 43 28.97 31.28 -12.42
N PRO A 44 28.04 30.78 -11.59
CA PRO A 44 26.69 30.50 -12.06
C PRO A 44 26.04 31.80 -12.54
N THR A 45 25.75 31.89 -13.83
CA THR A 45 24.90 32.93 -14.39
C THR A 45 23.52 32.77 -13.75
N PRO A 46 22.93 33.82 -13.16
CA PRO A 46 21.55 33.76 -12.68
C PRO A 46 20.64 33.36 -13.84
N ASP A 47 19.89 32.28 -13.64
CA ASP A 47 18.85 31.85 -14.56
C ASP A 47 17.74 32.90 -14.58
N THR A 48 17.82 33.83 -15.53
CA THR A 48 16.79 34.85 -15.77
C THR A 48 15.68 34.33 -16.69
N ARG A 49 15.28 33.05 -16.55
CA ARG A 49 13.98 32.62 -17.05
C ARG A 49 12.93 33.41 -16.27
N HIS A 50 12.40 34.45 -16.92
CA HIS A 50 11.19 35.12 -16.47
C HIS A 50 10.14 34.03 -16.19
N PRO A 51 9.49 34.04 -15.01
CA PRO A 51 8.33 33.20 -14.79
C PRO A 51 7.33 33.55 -15.88
N THR A 52 7.02 32.62 -16.78
CA THR A 52 5.83 32.74 -17.60
C THR A 52 4.67 32.85 -16.63
N PRO A 53 3.81 33.88 -16.72
CA PRO A 53 2.62 33.95 -15.90
C PRO A 53 1.80 32.69 -16.16
N ASP A 54 1.75 31.77 -15.18
CA ASP A 54 0.83 30.64 -15.25
C ASP A 54 -0.56 31.16 -14.91
N THR A 55 -1.24 31.69 -15.93
CA THR A 55 -2.63 32.15 -15.84
C THR A 55 -3.63 31.04 -16.19
N ARG A 56 -3.22 29.77 -16.15
CA ARG A 56 -4.14 28.67 -16.45
C ARG A 56 -4.98 28.40 -15.20
N HIS A 57 -6.30 28.44 -15.38
CA HIS A 57 -7.25 27.76 -14.50
C HIS A 57 -6.70 26.38 -14.09
N PRO A 58 -7.04 25.81 -12.91
CA PRO A 58 -6.60 24.46 -12.56
C PRO A 58 -6.93 23.51 -13.71
N SER A 59 -5.91 23.10 -14.46
CA SER A 59 -6.08 22.32 -15.67
C SER A 59 -6.42 20.90 -15.26
N ASP A 60 -7.41 20.30 -15.89
CA ASP A 60 -7.79 18.91 -15.76
C ASP A 60 -6.76 17.92 -16.36
N GLY A 61 -5.57 18.39 -16.72
CA GLY A 61 -4.53 17.61 -17.39
C GLY A 61 -4.78 17.41 -18.89
N HIS A 62 -5.86 18.01 -19.43
CA HIS A 62 -6.20 17.89 -20.85
C HIS A 62 -5.59 19.03 -21.66
N LEU A 63 -4.85 18.67 -22.71
CA LEU A 63 -4.46 19.56 -23.79
C LEU A 63 -5.62 19.66 -24.78
N ARG A 64 -5.91 20.87 -25.27
CA ARG A 64 -6.92 21.12 -26.30
C ARG A 64 -6.25 21.75 -27.52
N PRO A 65 -6.82 21.61 -28.73
CA PRO A 65 -6.27 22.24 -29.93
C PRO A 65 -5.94 23.73 -29.76
N GLN A 66 -6.80 24.49 -29.09
CA GLN A 66 -6.62 25.93 -28.87
C GLN A 66 -5.41 26.25 -27.98
N ASP A 67 -5.01 25.32 -27.11
CA ASP A 67 -3.82 25.48 -26.26
C ASP A 67 -2.52 25.43 -27.10
N ILE A 68 -2.60 24.91 -28.33
CA ILE A 68 -1.45 24.65 -29.20
C ILE A 68 -1.20 25.80 -30.18
N ASP A 69 -2.22 26.59 -30.53
CA ASP A 69 -2.18 27.62 -31.57
C ASP A 69 -0.99 28.60 -31.40
N SER A 70 -0.74 29.04 -30.17
CA SER A 70 0.35 29.98 -29.86
C SER A 70 1.75 29.43 -30.14
N TYR A 71 1.92 28.10 -30.12
CA TYR A 71 3.18 27.44 -30.42
C TYR A 71 3.40 27.25 -31.92
N LEU A 72 2.35 27.28 -32.74
CA LEU A 72 2.46 27.14 -34.19
C LEU A 72 2.78 28.47 -34.88
N TYR A 73 2.60 29.61 -34.20
CA TYR A 73 2.84 30.94 -34.77
C TYR A 73 4.25 31.11 -35.36
N TRP A 74 5.27 30.50 -34.72
CA TRP A 74 6.67 30.63 -35.14
C TRP A 74 7.16 29.50 -36.05
N GLN A 75 6.27 28.71 -36.66
CA GLN A 75 6.67 27.54 -37.47
C GLN A 75 7.55 27.89 -38.68
N GLU A 76 7.45 29.12 -39.20
CA GLU A 76 8.25 29.60 -40.33
C GLU A 76 9.48 30.41 -39.88
N GLU A 77 9.68 30.61 -38.58
CA GLU A 77 10.81 31.36 -38.02
C GLU A 77 12.04 30.48 -37.87
N VAL A 78 13.15 30.87 -38.49
CA VAL A 78 14.38 30.06 -38.57
C VAL A 78 15.08 29.89 -37.22
N HIS A 79 14.80 30.78 -36.26
CA HIS A 79 15.33 30.70 -34.91
C HIS A 79 14.43 29.93 -33.95
N ALA A 80 13.24 29.52 -34.37
CA ALA A 80 12.30 28.76 -33.56
C ALA A 80 12.44 27.25 -33.80
N SER A 81 12.11 26.46 -32.78
CA SER A 81 11.94 25.02 -32.95
C SER A 81 10.59 24.76 -33.60
N ILE A 82 10.57 23.91 -34.64
CA ILE A 82 9.35 23.56 -35.36
C ILE A 82 8.63 22.43 -34.61
N PRO A 83 7.41 22.64 -34.08
CA PRO A 83 6.64 21.57 -33.46
C PRO A 83 6.32 20.46 -34.46
N ARG A 84 6.54 19.21 -34.05
CA ARG A 84 6.31 18.02 -34.91
C ARG A 84 5.45 16.94 -34.28
N VAL A 85 5.33 16.95 -32.96
CA VAL A 85 4.62 15.91 -32.21
C VAL A 85 3.80 16.57 -31.12
N ILE A 86 2.55 16.15 -30.99
CA ILE A 86 1.72 16.35 -29.80
C ILE A 86 1.79 15.05 -28.99
N SER A 87 2.12 15.17 -27.71
CA SER A 87 2.15 14.04 -26.79
C SER A 87 1.06 14.23 -25.75
N ILE A 88 0.18 13.25 -25.61
CA ILE A 88 -0.85 13.20 -24.55
C ILE A 88 -0.67 11.97 -23.69
N THR A 89 -1.14 12.02 -22.44
CA THR A 89 -1.07 10.92 -21.48
C THR A 89 -2.49 10.42 -21.19
N GLN A 90 -2.72 9.11 -21.31
CA GLN A 90 -4.02 8.48 -21.10
C GLN A 90 -3.92 7.27 -20.17
N SER A 91 -4.53 7.26 -18.98
CA SER A 91 -5.08 8.45 -18.28
C SER A 91 -3.99 9.49 -18.00
N THR A 92 -4.38 10.73 -17.70
CA THR A 92 -3.44 11.81 -17.39
C THR A 92 -2.68 11.54 -16.08
N GLU A 93 -1.65 12.34 -15.82
CA GLU A 93 -0.90 12.32 -14.57
C GLU A 93 -1.76 12.69 -13.35
N LEU A 94 -2.90 13.34 -13.57
CA LEU A 94 -3.90 13.72 -12.56
C LEU A 94 -5.00 12.68 -12.38
N GLY A 95 -4.96 11.57 -13.13
CA GLY A 95 -5.94 10.49 -13.06
C GLY A 95 -7.22 10.72 -13.85
N THR A 96 -7.34 11.88 -14.52
CA THR A 96 -8.43 12.20 -15.45
C THR A 96 -8.26 11.48 -16.78
N VAL A 97 -9.34 11.35 -17.54
CA VAL A 97 -9.42 10.52 -18.73
C VAL A 97 -9.90 11.35 -19.91
N TYR A 98 -9.09 11.42 -20.97
CA TYR A 98 -9.56 11.96 -22.24
C TYR A 98 -10.68 11.10 -22.80
N ARG A 99 -11.76 11.74 -23.23
CA ARG A 99 -12.84 11.09 -24.00
C ARG A 99 -12.39 10.88 -25.46
N PRO A 100 -12.97 9.89 -26.17
CA PRO A 100 -12.61 9.61 -27.57
C PRO A 100 -12.68 10.85 -28.48
N GLN A 101 -13.67 11.73 -28.27
CA GLN A 101 -13.83 12.94 -29.07
C GLN A 101 -12.73 13.98 -28.81
N GLU A 102 -12.21 14.06 -27.59
CA GLU A 102 -11.11 14.97 -27.25
C GLU A 102 -9.81 14.50 -27.91
N ILE A 103 -9.54 13.18 -27.87
CA ILE A 103 -8.39 12.57 -28.55
C ILE A 103 -8.50 12.78 -30.06
N LEU A 104 -9.67 12.52 -30.65
CA LEU A 104 -9.91 12.71 -32.08
C LEU A 104 -9.66 14.15 -32.51
N ALA A 105 -10.15 15.13 -31.76
CA ALA A 105 -9.95 16.55 -32.07
C ALA A 105 -8.46 16.92 -32.09
N LEU A 106 -7.66 16.39 -31.17
CA LEU A 106 -6.21 16.60 -31.15
C LEU A 106 -5.52 15.90 -32.31
N VAL A 107 -5.92 14.68 -32.66
CA VAL A 107 -5.36 13.94 -33.81
C VAL A 107 -5.65 14.67 -35.12
N GLU A 108 -6.90 15.05 -35.36
CA GLU A 108 -7.28 15.80 -36.56
C GLU A 108 -6.51 17.12 -36.66
N TYR A 109 -6.41 17.86 -35.55
CA TYR A 109 -5.65 19.10 -35.50
C TYR A 109 -4.15 18.87 -35.79
N ALA A 110 -3.54 17.86 -35.18
CA ALA A 110 -2.14 17.51 -35.41
C ALA A 110 -1.87 17.20 -36.88
N HIS A 111 -2.70 16.32 -37.47
CA HIS A 111 -2.53 15.86 -38.84
C HIS A 111 -2.77 16.97 -39.85
N GLN A 112 -3.74 17.87 -39.62
CA GLN A 112 -3.96 19.07 -40.44
C GLN A 112 -2.73 19.98 -40.49
N HIS A 113 -1.94 20.03 -39.42
CA HIS A 113 -0.72 20.83 -39.33
C HIS A 113 0.56 20.02 -39.62
N GLY A 114 0.43 18.81 -40.18
CA GLY A 114 1.59 17.97 -40.53
C GLY A 114 2.41 17.47 -39.33
N MET A 115 1.79 17.44 -38.15
CA MET A 115 2.34 16.89 -36.91
C MET A 115 1.86 15.46 -36.69
N ARG A 116 2.44 14.78 -35.70
CA ARG A 116 2.07 13.43 -35.25
C ARG A 116 1.54 13.44 -33.83
N VAL A 117 0.79 12.39 -33.45
CA VAL A 117 0.32 12.21 -32.09
C VAL A 117 0.96 11.00 -31.42
N HIS A 118 1.64 11.24 -30.31
CA HIS A 118 2.07 10.21 -29.37
C HIS A 118 1.09 10.12 -28.21
N MET A 119 0.78 8.91 -27.77
CA MET A 119 0.06 8.64 -26.53
C MET A 119 0.97 7.92 -25.53
N ASP A 120 1.26 8.57 -24.41
CA ASP A 120 1.73 7.89 -23.22
C ASP A 120 0.57 7.09 -22.62
N GLY A 121 0.60 5.78 -22.84
CA GLY A 121 -0.40 4.83 -22.38
C GLY A 121 0.02 4.10 -21.12
N THR A 122 0.85 4.72 -20.26
CA THR A 122 1.30 4.14 -18.98
C THR A 122 0.13 3.60 -18.13
N ARG A 123 -1.06 4.20 -18.23
CA ARG A 123 -2.31 3.75 -17.59
C ARG A 123 -3.48 3.71 -18.57
N LEU A 124 -3.22 3.38 -19.85
CA LEU A 124 -4.25 3.33 -20.88
C LEU A 124 -5.36 2.33 -20.53
N VAL A 125 -4.97 1.22 -19.92
CA VAL A 125 -5.88 0.18 -19.44
C VAL A 125 -6.87 0.68 -18.39
N ASN A 126 -6.44 1.56 -17.47
CA ASN A 126 -7.33 2.18 -16.47
C ASN A 126 -8.35 3.11 -17.13
N ALA A 127 -7.92 3.90 -18.13
CA ALA A 127 -8.82 4.75 -18.90
C ALA A 127 -9.85 3.92 -19.69
N ALA A 128 -9.42 2.86 -20.37
CA ALA A 128 -10.30 1.95 -21.10
C ALA A 128 -11.33 1.27 -20.19
N ALA A 129 -10.89 0.79 -19.01
CA ALA A 129 -11.77 0.21 -18.00
C ALA A 129 -12.79 1.23 -17.47
N SER A 130 -12.36 2.47 -17.22
CA SER A 130 -13.23 3.55 -16.74
C SER A 130 -14.33 3.91 -17.74
N LEU A 131 -13.97 4.01 -19.03
CA LEU A 131 -14.90 4.33 -20.11
C LEU A 131 -15.68 3.13 -20.65
N ASN A 132 -15.38 1.92 -20.15
CA ASN A 132 -15.95 0.66 -20.63
C ASN A 132 -15.84 0.51 -22.17
N CYS A 133 -14.63 0.68 -22.69
CA CYS A 133 -14.35 0.62 -24.13
C CYS A 133 -13.11 -0.22 -24.45
N SER A 134 -12.90 -0.52 -25.73
CA SER A 134 -11.69 -1.22 -26.19
C SER A 134 -10.47 -0.29 -26.14
N LEU A 135 -9.26 -0.86 -26.05
CA LEU A 135 -8.03 -0.09 -26.20
C LEU A 135 -7.95 0.62 -27.57
N GLY A 136 -8.47 -0.03 -28.63
CA GLY A 136 -8.52 0.52 -29.99
C GLY A 136 -9.36 1.79 -30.10
N ALA A 137 -10.50 1.84 -29.39
CA ALA A 137 -11.42 2.97 -29.38
C ALA A 137 -10.82 4.25 -28.76
N LEU A 138 -9.71 4.13 -28.00
CA LEU A 138 -8.96 5.26 -27.46
C LEU A 138 -7.64 5.52 -28.21
N THR A 139 -7.27 4.68 -29.16
CA THR A 139 -5.95 4.72 -29.78
C THR A 139 -6.02 4.62 -31.30
N THR A 140 -5.97 3.40 -31.82
CA THR A 140 -5.78 3.09 -33.25
C THR A 140 -6.96 3.55 -34.08
N GLU A 141 -8.19 3.45 -33.55
CA GLU A 141 -9.41 3.87 -34.24
C GLU A 141 -9.51 5.40 -34.35
N LEU A 142 -8.78 6.14 -33.51
CA LEU A 142 -8.76 7.60 -33.48
C LEU A 142 -7.55 8.19 -34.22
N GLY A 143 -6.65 7.35 -34.76
CA GLY A 143 -5.51 7.80 -35.56
C GLY A 143 -4.24 8.19 -34.78
N VAL A 144 -4.12 7.79 -33.50
CA VAL A 144 -2.88 7.98 -32.72
C VAL A 144 -1.70 7.30 -33.45
N ASP A 145 -0.56 8.01 -33.61
CA ASP A 145 0.56 7.54 -34.45
C ASP A 145 1.55 6.62 -33.71
N ALA A 146 1.73 6.83 -32.40
CA ALA A 146 2.62 6.03 -31.57
C ALA A 146 2.10 5.92 -30.14
N ILE A 147 2.22 4.75 -29.52
CA ILE A 147 1.71 4.48 -28.17
C ILE A 147 2.82 3.88 -27.32
N SER A 148 3.02 4.42 -26.12
CA SER A 148 3.81 3.79 -25.06
C SER A 148 2.85 3.00 -24.15
N PHE A 149 2.62 1.73 -24.45
CA PHE A 149 1.64 0.89 -23.75
C PHE A 149 2.20 0.32 -22.43
N GLY A 150 1.54 0.73 -21.34
CA GLY A 150 1.85 0.42 -19.95
C GLY A 150 1.63 -1.03 -19.56
N GLY A 151 2.69 -1.78 -19.24
CA GLY A 151 2.57 -3.13 -18.66
C GLY A 151 2.90 -3.18 -17.17
N THR A 152 3.99 -2.53 -16.76
CA THR A 152 4.53 -2.60 -15.39
C THR A 152 3.50 -2.19 -14.34
N LYS A 153 2.72 -1.13 -14.61
CA LYS A 153 1.74 -0.61 -13.65
C LYS A 153 0.45 -1.41 -13.58
N ASN A 154 0.27 -2.41 -14.46
CA ASN A 154 -0.92 -3.25 -14.53
C ASN A 154 -0.63 -4.73 -14.21
N GLY A 155 0.51 -5.01 -13.56
CA GLY A 155 0.83 -6.34 -13.03
C GLY A 155 2.14 -6.96 -13.53
N LEU A 156 2.84 -6.33 -14.49
CA LEU A 156 4.15 -6.85 -14.91
C LEU A 156 5.24 -6.45 -13.90
N LEU A 157 6.22 -7.33 -13.70
CA LEU A 157 7.44 -7.00 -12.96
C LEU A 157 8.24 -5.90 -13.70
N MET A 158 8.30 -5.99 -15.03
CA MET A 158 8.91 -5.00 -15.90
C MET A 158 8.45 -5.23 -17.34
N GLY A 159 7.92 -4.20 -17.99
CA GLY A 159 7.62 -4.25 -19.41
C GLY A 159 6.74 -3.09 -19.88
N GLU A 160 7.19 -2.43 -20.94
CA GLU A 160 6.45 -1.41 -21.69
C GLU A 160 6.49 -1.81 -23.18
N ALA A 161 5.41 -1.58 -23.92
CA ALA A 161 5.36 -1.90 -25.35
C ALA A 161 5.22 -0.62 -26.18
N VAL A 162 6.14 -0.40 -27.11
CA VAL A 162 6.02 0.70 -28.09
C VAL A 162 5.25 0.17 -29.30
N ILE A 163 4.10 0.78 -29.57
CA ILE A 163 3.17 0.35 -30.63
C ILE A 163 3.08 1.47 -31.67
N PHE A 164 3.29 1.12 -32.93
CA PHE A 164 3.03 1.96 -34.10
C PHE A 164 1.81 1.41 -34.83
N PRO A 165 0.59 1.90 -34.52
CA PRO A 165 -0.64 1.32 -35.07
C PRO A 165 -0.92 1.75 -36.51
N ASN A 166 -0.39 2.91 -36.93
CA ASN A 166 -0.53 3.39 -38.29
C ASN A 166 0.36 2.58 -39.24
N SER A 167 -0.14 2.35 -40.46
CA SER A 167 0.57 1.59 -41.50
C SER A 167 1.72 2.35 -42.14
N ASP A 168 2.00 3.60 -41.74
CA ASP A 168 3.11 4.40 -42.22
C ASP A 168 4.46 3.79 -41.76
N PRO A 169 5.20 3.13 -42.67
CA PRO A 169 6.43 2.43 -42.29
C PRO A 169 7.55 3.40 -41.92
N SER A 170 7.39 4.70 -42.17
CA SER A 170 8.38 5.70 -41.78
C SER A 170 8.49 5.87 -40.26
N LEU A 171 7.40 5.64 -39.51
CA LEU A 171 7.37 5.80 -38.05
C LEU A 171 8.22 4.76 -37.32
N SER A 172 8.24 3.53 -37.82
CA SER A 172 9.03 2.42 -37.23
C SER A 172 10.39 2.24 -37.88
N ARG A 173 10.74 3.06 -38.89
CA ARG A 173 12.00 2.96 -39.62
C ARG A 173 13.17 3.11 -38.64
N ASN A 174 14.08 2.13 -38.68
CA ASN A 174 15.26 2.05 -37.81
C ASN A 174 14.96 2.00 -36.30
N PHE A 175 13.71 1.74 -35.88
CA PHE A 175 13.35 1.70 -34.47
C PHE A 175 14.19 0.67 -33.69
N SER A 176 14.46 -0.52 -34.26
CA SER A 176 15.35 -1.51 -33.63
C SER A 176 16.78 -1.00 -33.41
N ALA A 177 17.29 -0.14 -34.30
CA ALA A 177 18.61 0.47 -34.13
C ALA A 177 18.60 1.51 -33.00
N ILE A 178 17.55 2.33 -32.92
CA ILE A 178 17.32 3.28 -31.82
C ILE A 178 17.18 2.51 -30.49
N TRP A 179 16.38 1.45 -30.47
CA TRP A 179 16.15 0.59 -29.30
C TRP A 179 17.45 -0.05 -28.79
N LYS A 180 18.33 -0.48 -29.72
CA LYS A 180 19.66 -0.96 -29.39
C LYS A 180 20.58 0.15 -28.87
N GLN A 181 20.61 1.29 -29.54
CA GLN A 181 21.48 2.42 -29.20
C GLN A 181 21.12 3.06 -27.86
N SER A 182 19.83 3.13 -27.53
CA SER A 182 19.33 3.62 -26.25
C SER A 182 19.55 2.64 -25.09
N MET A 183 20.20 1.50 -25.36
CA MET A 183 20.45 0.42 -24.39
C MET A 183 19.18 -0.18 -23.78
N GLN A 184 18.04 0.00 -24.45
CA GLN A 184 16.75 -0.51 -24.01
C GLN A 184 16.40 -1.88 -24.61
N MET A 185 17.25 -2.45 -25.49
CA MET A 185 17.01 -3.76 -26.12
C MET A 185 17.57 -4.92 -25.27
N PRO A 186 16.72 -5.63 -24.48
CA PRO A 186 17.19 -6.69 -23.61
C PRO A 186 17.61 -7.93 -24.42
N SER A 187 18.75 -8.51 -24.08
CA SER A 187 19.23 -9.75 -24.72
C SER A 187 18.25 -10.92 -24.58
N LYS A 188 17.53 -10.99 -23.44
CA LYS A 188 16.57 -12.06 -23.14
C LYS A 188 15.13 -11.53 -23.12
N ALA A 189 14.71 -10.84 -24.18
CA ALA A 189 13.39 -10.21 -24.33
C ALA A 189 12.21 -11.16 -24.07
N ARG A 190 12.37 -12.47 -24.23
CA ARG A 190 11.36 -13.49 -23.90
C ARG A 190 10.80 -13.39 -22.47
N PHE A 191 11.58 -12.89 -21.51
CA PHE A 191 11.09 -12.71 -20.14
C PHE A 191 10.13 -11.51 -20.00
N ILE A 192 10.24 -10.51 -20.86
CA ILE A 192 9.26 -9.41 -20.96
C ILE A 192 8.06 -9.89 -21.77
N ALA A 193 8.29 -10.57 -22.90
CA ALA A 193 7.20 -11.08 -23.75
C ALA A 193 6.28 -12.07 -23.01
N ALA A 194 6.84 -12.99 -22.20
CA ALA A 194 6.05 -13.94 -21.41
C ALA A 194 5.11 -13.24 -20.41
N GLN A 195 5.52 -12.11 -19.85
CA GLN A 195 4.71 -11.30 -18.95
C GLN A 195 3.52 -10.67 -19.70
N PHE A 196 3.76 -10.06 -20.88
CA PHE A 196 2.67 -9.55 -21.71
C PHE A 196 1.70 -10.64 -22.19
N LEU A 197 2.19 -11.83 -22.52
CA LEU A 197 1.33 -12.96 -22.87
C LEU A 197 0.40 -13.35 -21.72
N ALA A 198 0.87 -13.28 -20.47
CA ALA A 198 0.03 -13.53 -19.30
C ALA A 198 -0.98 -12.39 -19.08
N LEU A 199 -0.54 -11.13 -19.19
CA LEU A 199 -1.38 -9.95 -18.98
C LEU A 199 -2.51 -9.82 -20.01
N LEU A 200 -2.22 -10.11 -21.28
CA LEU A 200 -3.18 -9.96 -22.38
C LEU A 200 -4.08 -11.18 -22.57
N LYS A 201 -3.84 -12.27 -21.84
CA LYS A 201 -4.66 -13.48 -21.91
C LYS A 201 -5.94 -13.29 -21.09
N ASP A 202 -7.07 -13.72 -21.66
CA ASP A 202 -8.39 -13.77 -20.99
C ASP A 202 -8.79 -12.45 -20.31
N ASP A 203 -8.42 -11.31 -20.93
CA ASP A 203 -8.67 -9.95 -20.43
C ASP A 203 -8.15 -9.67 -19.00
N HIS A 204 -7.07 -10.33 -18.60
CA HIS A 204 -6.47 -10.14 -17.28
C HIS A 204 -6.05 -8.67 -17.03
N TRP A 205 -5.55 -7.98 -18.06
CA TRP A 205 -5.26 -6.54 -18.03
C TRP A 205 -6.46 -5.70 -17.55
N LEU A 206 -7.66 -6.03 -18.03
CA LEU A 206 -8.91 -5.32 -17.72
C LEU A 206 -9.37 -5.63 -16.30
N GLN A 207 -9.21 -6.87 -15.85
CA GLN A 207 -9.51 -7.26 -14.46
C GLN A 207 -8.67 -6.45 -13.48
N ASN A 208 -7.35 -6.38 -13.70
CA ASN A 208 -6.43 -5.60 -12.86
C ASN A 208 -6.80 -4.10 -12.88
N ALA A 209 -7.01 -3.53 -14.06
CA ALA A 209 -7.35 -2.11 -14.21
C ALA A 209 -8.72 -1.76 -13.59
N SER A 210 -9.70 -2.65 -13.71
CA SER A 210 -11.02 -2.47 -13.11
C SER A 210 -10.96 -2.54 -11.59
N HIS A 211 -10.15 -3.45 -11.03
CA HIS A 211 -9.91 -3.54 -9.60
C HIS A 211 -9.23 -2.28 -9.06
N GLU A 212 -8.16 -1.83 -9.71
CA GLU A 212 -7.46 -0.58 -9.38
C GLU A 212 -8.42 0.61 -9.30
N ASN A 213 -9.22 0.83 -10.36
CA ASN A 213 -10.18 1.91 -10.43
C ASN A 213 -11.28 1.78 -9.35
N LYS A 214 -11.74 0.55 -9.07
CA LYS A 214 -12.71 0.28 -8.01
C LYS A 214 -12.15 0.65 -6.64
N MET A 215 -10.90 0.31 -6.35
CA MET A 215 -10.26 0.65 -5.07
C MET A 215 -10.06 2.16 -4.91
N ALA A 216 -9.71 2.89 -5.98
CA ALA A 216 -9.61 4.35 -5.91
C ALA A 216 -10.97 5.02 -5.67
N LYS A 217 -12.03 4.51 -6.31
CA LYS A 217 -13.41 4.97 -6.03
C LYS A 217 -13.81 4.68 -4.58
N TYR A 218 -13.50 3.49 -4.08
CA TYR A 218 -13.77 3.14 -2.69
C TYR A 218 -13.02 4.07 -1.72
N LEU A 219 -11.73 4.29 -1.93
CA LEU A 219 -10.94 5.25 -1.16
C LEU A 219 -11.58 6.65 -1.21
N ALA A 220 -11.96 7.13 -2.40
CA ALA A 220 -12.59 8.43 -2.59
C ALA A 220 -13.92 8.55 -1.81
N GLU A 221 -14.76 7.52 -1.85
CA GLU A 221 -16.02 7.46 -1.09
C GLU A 221 -15.76 7.52 0.42
N GLN A 222 -14.77 6.76 0.92
CA GLN A 222 -14.44 6.71 2.34
C GLN A 222 -13.75 7.97 2.87
N VAL A 223 -12.95 8.67 2.08
CA VAL A 223 -12.33 9.93 2.55
C VAL A 223 -13.28 11.11 2.47
N SER A 224 -14.29 11.06 1.59
CA SER A 224 -15.25 12.16 1.41
C SER A 224 -16.17 12.35 2.62
N THR A 225 -16.24 11.38 3.52
CA THR A 225 -16.95 11.47 4.80
C THR A 225 -16.19 12.27 5.85
N ILE A 226 -14.90 12.57 5.63
CA ILE A 226 -14.05 13.34 6.54
C ILE A 226 -14.08 14.81 6.13
N PRO A 227 -14.61 15.73 6.95
CA PRO A 227 -14.84 17.13 6.57
C PRO A 227 -13.59 17.90 6.13
N GLU A 228 -12.41 17.55 6.67
CA GLU A 228 -11.16 18.22 6.34
C GLU A 228 -10.50 17.73 5.03
N VAL A 229 -11.05 16.68 4.40
CA VAL A 229 -10.51 16.12 3.17
C VAL A 229 -11.29 16.65 1.96
N GLU A 230 -10.58 17.33 1.05
CA GLU A 230 -11.14 17.86 -0.20
C GLU A 230 -10.56 17.09 -1.39
N ILE A 231 -11.38 16.33 -2.12
CA ILE A 231 -10.97 15.72 -3.38
C ILE A 231 -10.88 16.80 -4.46
N VAL A 232 -9.70 16.92 -5.09
CA VAL A 232 -9.36 18.04 -6.00
C VAL A 232 -9.68 17.76 -7.46
N TYR A 233 -9.54 16.50 -7.89
CA TYR A 233 -9.80 16.08 -9.27
C TYR A 233 -10.82 14.94 -9.32
N PRO A 234 -11.58 14.80 -10.43
CA PRO A 234 -12.46 13.66 -10.62
C PRO A 234 -11.71 12.33 -10.53
N VAL A 235 -12.24 11.39 -9.73
CA VAL A 235 -11.65 10.06 -9.55
C VAL A 235 -12.14 9.13 -10.66
N GLU A 236 -11.52 9.25 -11.83
CA GLU A 236 -11.89 8.49 -13.02
C GLU A 236 -11.08 7.20 -13.18
N THR A 237 -9.89 7.12 -12.58
CA THR A 237 -9.00 5.95 -12.65
C THR A 237 -8.53 5.49 -11.27
N ASN A 238 -7.24 5.15 -11.10
CA ASN A 238 -6.67 4.58 -9.89
C ASN A 238 -5.97 5.63 -8.99
N ALA A 239 -6.24 6.92 -9.23
CA ALA A 239 -5.61 8.03 -8.53
C ALA A 239 -6.66 8.87 -7.79
N VAL A 240 -6.37 9.19 -6.54
CA VAL A 240 -7.13 10.13 -5.72
C VAL A 240 -6.21 11.26 -5.31
N PHE A 241 -6.56 12.47 -5.71
CA PHE A 241 -5.88 13.69 -5.29
C PHE A 241 -6.74 14.39 -4.25
N ALA A 242 -6.19 14.59 -3.07
CA ALA A 242 -6.89 15.17 -1.95
C ALA A 242 -6.06 16.29 -1.31
N LYS A 243 -6.70 17.36 -0.86
CA LYS A 243 -6.11 18.26 0.13
C LYS A 243 -6.48 17.78 1.51
N ILE A 244 -5.48 17.76 2.38
CA ILE A 244 -5.62 17.48 3.80
C ILE A 244 -4.86 18.55 4.59
N PRO A 245 -5.16 18.75 5.89
CA PRO A 245 -4.36 19.62 6.74
C PRO A 245 -2.87 19.21 6.69
N PRO A 246 -1.93 20.12 6.38
CA PRO A 246 -0.53 19.76 6.17
C PRO A 246 0.14 19.05 7.36
N ASN A 247 -0.32 19.35 8.58
CA ASN A 247 0.17 18.70 9.80
C ASN A 247 -0.24 17.22 9.93
N TRP A 248 -1.15 16.71 9.09
CA TRP A 248 -1.55 15.30 9.08
C TRP A 248 -0.58 14.43 8.26
N ILE A 249 0.13 15.03 7.29
CA ILE A 249 0.93 14.30 6.29
C ILE A 249 1.96 13.38 6.95
N GLU A 250 2.72 13.88 7.92
CA GLU A 250 3.79 13.10 8.58
C GLU A 250 3.23 11.85 9.29
N ALA A 251 2.10 11.99 9.97
CA ALA A 251 1.45 10.89 10.67
C ALA A 251 0.91 9.82 9.69
N LEU A 252 0.42 10.24 8.53
CA LEU A 252 -0.15 9.36 7.52
C LEU A 252 0.92 8.62 6.71
N VAL A 253 2.03 9.27 6.38
CA VAL A 253 3.15 8.65 5.63
C VAL A 253 3.75 7.46 6.40
N ASN A 254 3.67 7.48 7.74
CA ASN A 254 4.12 6.38 8.59
C ASN A 254 3.23 5.12 8.52
N VAL A 255 2.00 5.25 8.03
CA VAL A 255 1.06 4.12 7.85
C VAL A 255 1.13 3.57 6.44
N CYS A 256 1.05 4.45 5.44
CA CYS A 256 1.13 4.09 4.03
C CYS A 256 1.94 5.14 3.27
N HIS A 257 2.85 4.71 2.41
CA HIS A 257 3.61 5.62 1.58
C HIS A 257 2.72 6.21 0.48
N PHE A 258 2.64 7.53 0.41
CA PHE A 258 2.02 8.26 -0.70
C PHE A 258 2.83 9.49 -1.07
N TYR A 259 2.49 10.09 -2.22
CA TYR A 259 3.18 11.27 -2.71
C TYR A 259 2.54 12.54 -2.19
N VAL A 260 3.34 13.43 -1.62
CA VAL A 260 2.93 14.82 -1.35
C VAL A 260 3.19 15.60 -2.62
N TRP A 261 2.11 16.04 -3.29
CA TRP A 261 2.19 16.76 -4.55
C TRP A 261 2.55 18.23 -4.34
N ASP A 262 1.95 18.84 -3.32
CA ASP A 262 2.29 20.18 -2.86
C ASP A 262 2.10 20.27 -1.34
N SER A 263 3.22 20.31 -0.62
CA SER A 263 3.25 20.40 0.84
C SER A 263 2.68 21.71 1.37
N SER A 264 2.71 22.80 0.58
CA SER A 264 2.25 24.12 1.03
C SER A 264 0.73 24.21 1.11
N THR A 265 0.04 23.47 0.23
CA THR A 265 -1.42 23.39 0.17
C THR A 265 -1.98 22.12 0.80
N GLY A 266 -1.11 21.18 1.21
CA GLY A 266 -1.52 19.88 1.73
C GLY A 266 -2.07 18.95 0.65
N LEU A 267 -1.76 19.19 -0.63
CA LEU A 267 -2.20 18.37 -1.73
C LEU A 267 -1.38 17.07 -1.78
N VAL A 268 -2.06 15.95 -1.62
CA VAL A 268 -1.49 14.60 -1.64
C VAL A 268 -2.08 13.80 -2.81
N ARG A 269 -1.33 12.79 -3.26
CA ARG A 269 -1.73 11.85 -4.30
C ARG A 269 -1.66 10.43 -3.76
N TRP A 270 -2.84 9.84 -3.59
CA TRP A 270 -3.03 8.44 -3.23
C TRP A 270 -3.28 7.63 -4.51
N MET A 271 -2.59 6.50 -4.61
CA MET A 271 -2.67 5.63 -5.79
C MET A 271 -3.05 4.22 -5.34
N THR A 272 -4.04 3.63 -5.99
CA THR A 272 -4.36 2.21 -5.85
C THR A 272 -3.70 1.42 -6.99
N ASN A 273 -3.39 0.15 -6.72
CA ASN A 273 -2.74 -0.77 -7.65
C ASN A 273 -3.52 -2.10 -7.74
N PHE A 274 -3.10 -2.99 -8.62
CA PHE A 274 -3.82 -4.23 -8.94
C PHE A 274 -3.95 -5.21 -7.76
N ASP A 275 -3.15 -5.04 -6.70
CA ASP A 275 -3.18 -5.86 -5.49
C ASP A 275 -3.67 -5.13 -4.23
N THR A 276 -4.07 -3.85 -4.33
CA THR A 276 -4.68 -3.09 -3.21
C THR A 276 -5.91 -3.84 -2.71
N GLN A 277 -5.96 -4.18 -1.42
CA GLN A 277 -7.15 -4.77 -0.82
C GLN A 277 -8.01 -3.71 -0.11
N PRO A 278 -9.32 -3.93 0.06
CA PRO A 278 -10.17 -3.04 0.85
C PRO A 278 -9.60 -2.79 2.25
N GLU A 279 -9.01 -3.81 2.89
CA GLU A 279 -8.45 -3.71 4.23
C GLU A 279 -7.24 -2.75 4.31
N ASP A 280 -6.49 -2.58 3.21
CA ASP A 280 -5.41 -1.60 3.14
C ASP A 280 -5.97 -0.16 3.16
N ILE A 281 -7.11 0.05 2.49
CA ILE A 281 -7.82 1.32 2.48
C ILE A 281 -8.44 1.58 3.85
N ASP A 282 -9.11 0.59 4.45
CA ASP A 282 -9.76 0.74 5.75
C ASP A 282 -8.76 1.10 6.86
N LEU A 283 -7.57 0.50 6.84
CA LEU A 283 -6.49 0.85 7.77
C LEU A 283 -6.05 2.31 7.59
N PHE A 284 -5.91 2.76 6.34
CA PHE A 284 -5.52 4.13 6.01
C PHE A 284 -6.60 5.14 6.43
N ILE A 285 -7.87 4.83 6.16
CA ILE A 285 -9.04 5.62 6.55
C ILE A 285 -9.15 5.72 8.07
N GLY A 286 -8.98 4.62 8.79
CA GLY A 286 -9.00 4.62 10.26
C GLY A 286 -7.96 5.56 10.87
N LYS A 287 -6.76 5.66 10.26
CA LYS A 287 -5.75 6.64 10.68
C LYS A 287 -6.13 8.07 10.35
N LEU A 288 -6.69 8.31 9.17
CA LEU A 288 -7.19 9.64 8.78
C LEU A 288 -8.26 10.14 9.76
N TYR A 289 -9.22 9.29 10.11
CA TYR A 289 -10.26 9.60 11.09
C TYR A 289 -9.68 9.91 12.47
N SER A 290 -8.74 9.12 12.97
CA SER A 290 -8.17 9.36 14.30
C SER A 290 -7.46 10.72 14.38
N ILE A 291 -6.78 11.13 13.31
CA ILE A 291 -6.11 12.43 13.23
C ILE A 291 -7.14 13.57 13.12
N SER A 292 -8.21 13.39 12.35
CA SER A 292 -9.33 14.34 12.26
C SER A 292 -9.95 14.59 13.64
N MET A 293 -10.31 13.53 14.37
CA MET A 293 -10.92 13.65 15.69
C MET A 293 -9.97 14.29 16.73
N ALA A 294 -8.68 13.95 16.70
CA ALA A 294 -7.68 14.55 17.60
C ALA A 294 -7.46 16.05 17.35
N SER A 295 -7.86 16.58 16.18
CA SER A 295 -7.74 17.99 15.82
C SER A 295 -8.88 18.85 16.37
N VAL A 296 -9.92 18.26 16.99
CA VAL A 296 -11.05 18.96 17.62
C VAL A 296 -10.68 19.42 19.04
N ARG A 297 -10.86 20.72 19.34
CA ARG A 297 -10.40 21.35 20.61
C ARG A 297 -11.12 20.82 21.87
N PRO A 298 -10.42 20.74 23.03
CA PRO A 298 -10.91 20.13 24.28
C PRO A 298 -12.06 20.88 24.98
N GLU A 299 -12.35 22.14 24.63
CA GLU A 299 -13.38 22.94 25.32
C GLU A 299 -14.82 22.53 24.97
N ASN A 300 -15.03 21.85 23.83
CA ASN A 300 -16.33 21.27 23.45
C ASN A 300 -16.45 19.78 23.82
N ALA A 301 -15.36 19.12 24.21
CA ALA A 301 -15.33 17.68 24.47
C ALA A 301 -16.14 17.30 25.72
N ILE A 302 -16.13 18.11 26.78
CA ILE A 302 -16.82 17.82 28.04
C ILE A 302 -18.34 17.93 27.90
N THR A 303 -18.82 18.90 27.11
CA THR A 303 -20.26 19.11 26.90
C THR A 303 -20.86 18.08 25.93
N LEU A 304 -20.07 17.63 24.94
CA LEU A 304 -20.42 16.53 24.04
C LEU A 304 -20.32 15.15 24.74
N GLU A 305 -19.32 14.90 25.59
CA GLU A 305 -19.22 13.66 26.38
C GLU A 305 -20.44 13.46 27.30
N GLN A 306 -20.96 14.54 27.91
CA GLN A 306 -22.12 14.47 28.80
C GLN A 306 -23.46 14.31 28.07
N SER A 307 -23.58 14.76 26.82
CA SER A 307 -24.77 14.52 25.99
C SER A 307 -24.72 13.19 25.25
N MET A 308 -23.55 12.79 24.72
CA MET A 308 -23.35 11.55 23.98
C MET A 308 -23.41 10.30 24.86
N SER A 309 -22.94 10.38 26.12
CA SER A 309 -22.96 9.25 27.06
C SER A 309 -24.37 8.76 27.44
N ARG A 310 -25.43 9.53 27.20
CA ARG A 310 -26.83 9.10 27.42
C ARG A 310 -27.54 8.61 26.17
N GLU A 311 -27.11 9.02 24.97
CA GLU A 311 -27.70 8.59 23.69
C GLU A 311 -26.94 7.40 23.07
N GLN A 312 -25.60 7.39 23.06
CA GLN A 312 -24.80 6.26 22.54
C GLN A 312 -24.83 5.02 23.42
N ALA A 313 -25.02 5.17 24.74
CA ALA A 313 -25.16 4.02 25.65
C ALA A 313 -26.41 3.17 25.35
N LYS A 314 -27.43 3.75 24.68
CA LYS A 314 -28.58 2.99 24.16
C LYS A 314 -28.25 2.31 22.83
N ASP A 315 -27.58 3.00 21.91
CA ASP A 315 -27.31 2.55 20.54
C ASP A 315 -26.27 1.41 20.44
N ILE A 316 -25.21 1.46 21.27
CA ILE A 316 -24.19 0.38 21.33
C ILE A 316 -24.79 -0.90 21.94
N SER A 317 -25.72 -0.76 22.89
CA SER A 317 -26.40 -1.91 23.52
C SER A 317 -27.33 -2.66 22.56
N GLU A 318 -27.86 -1.95 21.54
CA GLU A 318 -28.75 -2.49 20.51
C GLU A 318 -27.97 -3.09 19.33
N THR A 319 -26.82 -2.52 18.95
CA THR A 319 -26.00 -2.99 17.81
C THR A 319 -24.94 -4.03 18.18
N ARG A 320 -24.37 -3.98 19.40
CA ARG A 320 -23.36 -4.96 19.89
C ARG A 320 -23.71 -5.47 21.30
N PRO A 321 -24.73 -6.34 21.45
CA PRO A 321 -25.22 -6.79 22.75
C PRO A 321 -24.22 -7.61 23.57
N TRP A 322 -23.12 -8.06 22.97
CA TRP A 322 -22.04 -8.79 23.62
C TRP A 322 -21.06 -7.85 24.35
N LEU A 323 -20.86 -6.63 23.82
CA LEU A 323 -19.90 -5.66 24.37
C LEU A 323 -20.37 -5.14 25.74
N SER A 324 -21.68 -4.87 25.89
CA SER A 324 -22.28 -4.49 27.17
C SER A 324 -22.14 -5.58 28.23
N ARG A 325 -22.44 -6.84 27.90
CA ARG A 325 -22.32 -7.98 28.86
C ARG A 325 -20.92 -8.14 29.43
N ILE A 326 -19.91 -7.87 28.61
CA ILE A 326 -18.50 -8.00 29.00
C ILE A 326 -18.03 -6.79 29.80
N CYS A 327 -18.39 -5.58 29.36
CA CYS A 327 -18.07 -4.34 30.07
C CYS A 327 -18.80 -4.19 31.41
N ASP A 328 -19.98 -4.80 31.58
CA ASP A 328 -20.80 -4.69 32.80
C ASP A 328 -20.51 -5.78 33.84
N SER A 329 -19.64 -6.74 33.53
CA SER A 329 -19.32 -7.84 34.45
C SER A 329 -18.65 -7.34 35.74
N GLN A 330 -19.16 -7.76 36.91
CA GLN A 330 -18.72 -7.26 38.22
C GLN A 330 -17.77 -8.22 38.95
N SER A 331 -17.50 -9.41 38.39
CA SER A 331 -16.63 -10.42 38.99
C SER A 331 -15.97 -11.34 37.96
N THR A 332 -14.88 -12.01 38.35
CA THR A 332 -14.18 -12.99 37.51
C THR A 332 -15.06 -14.19 37.13
N GLU A 333 -15.87 -14.70 38.05
CA GLU A 333 -16.84 -15.79 37.78
C GLU A 333 -17.91 -15.39 36.76
N GLU A 334 -18.38 -14.14 36.81
CA GLU A 334 -19.33 -13.59 35.86
C GLU A 334 -18.68 -13.42 34.47
N LEU A 335 -17.46 -12.88 34.41
CA LEU A 335 -16.66 -12.80 33.18
C LEU A 335 -16.47 -14.17 32.54
N LYS A 336 -16.07 -15.19 33.32
CA LYS A 336 -15.92 -16.56 32.84
C LYS A 336 -17.22 -17.08 32.22
N THR A 337 -18.34 -16.87 32.91
CA THR A 337 -19.66 -17.33 32.46
C THR A 337 -20.07 -16.62 31.17
N ASN A 338 -19.79 -15.32 31.06
CA ASN A 338 -20.08 -14.53 29.87
C ASN A 338 -19.26 -15.01 28.67
N TYR A 339 -17.95 -15.22 28.82
CA TYR A 339 -17.12 -15.80 27.76
C TYR A 339 -17.53 -17.24 27.39
N ASP A 340 -17.86 -18.09 28.37
CA ASP A 340 -18.39 -19.43 28.12
C ASP A 340 -19.73 -19.40 27.34
N SER A 341 -20.53 -18.35 27.49
CA SER A 341 -21.78 -18.18 26.73
C SER A 341 -21.56 -17.61 25.32
N TRP A 342 -20.46 -16.88 25.12
CA TRP A 342 -20.12 -16.17 23.89
C TRP A 342 -19.25 -16.99 22.92
N ALA A 343 -18.55 -18.01 23.41
CA ALA A 343 -17.54 -18.77 22.66
C ALA A 343 -17.94 -19.19 21.24
N ASN A 344 -19.18 -19.68 21.04
CA ASN A 344 -19.62 -20.19 19.73
C ASN A 344 -19.89 -19.10 18.68
N THR A 345 -20.16 -17.86 19.09
CA THR A 345 -20.41 -16.73 18.18
C THR A 345 -19.29 -15.70 18.18
N TYR A 346 -18.34 -15.81 19.12
CA TYR A 346 -17.20 -14.91 19.30
C TYR A 346 -16.52 -14.52 17.98
N ASP A 347 -16.03 -15.49 17.22
CA ASP A 347 -15.30 -15.26 15.97
C ASP A 347 -16.12 -14.48 14.93
N ALA A 348 -17.43 -14.71 14.87
CA ALA A 348 -18.33 -14.01 13.96
C ALA A 348 -18.61 -12.59 14.46
N ASP A 349 -18.86 -12.45 15.76
CA ASP A 349 -19.21 -11.19 16.41
C ASP A 349 -18.06 -10.18 16.41
N VAL A 350 -16.80 -10.65 16.51
CA VAL A 350 -15.60 -9.78 16.46
C VAL A 350 -15.04 -9.60 15.05
N LYS A 351 -15.61 -10.26 14.03
CA LYS A 351 -15.06 -10.26 12.67
C LYS A 351 -15.04 -8.87 12.06
N GLU A 352 -16.12 -8.12 12.21
CA GLU A 352 -16.25 -6.78 11.61
C GLU A 352 -15.30 -5.77 12.27
N ASP A 353 -15.13 -5.85 13.60
CA ASP A 353 -14.38 -4.85 14.35
C ASP A 353 -12.90 -5.22 14.60
N TRP A 354 -12.54 -6.51 14.49
CA TRP A 354 -11.26 -7.03 15.00
C TRP A 354 -10.54 -8.02 14.08
N SER A 355 -11.06 -8.30 12.88
CA SER A 355 -10.48 -9.30 11.96
C SER A 355 -9.03 -9.03 11.56
N PHE A 356 -8.61 -7.77 11.53
CA PHE A 356 -7.23 -7.39 11.20
C PHE A 356 -6.23 -7.63 12.35
N MET A 357 -6.70 -7.68 13.61
CA MET A 357 -5.83 -7.67 14.79
C MET A 357 -4.92 -8.90 14.90
N PRO A 358 -5.43 -10.15 14.72
CA PRO A 358 -4.58 -11.34 14.80
C PRO A 358 -3.42 -11.30 13.80
N ALA A 359 -3.71 -10.90 12.56
CA ALA A 359 -2.70 -10.76 11.52
C ALA A 359 -1.69 -9.64 11.82
N ASN A 360 -2.16 -8.52 12.38
CA ASN A 360 -1.27 -7.42 12.76
C ASN A 360 -0.31 -7.81 13.90
N ILE A 361 -0.84 -8.42 14.96
CA ILE A 361 -0.04 -8.95 16.07
C ILE A 361 1.02 -9.94 15.56
N ALA A 362 0.62 -10.87 14.69
CA ALA A 362 1.55 -11.87 14.15
C ALA A 362 2.64 -11.24 13.29
N ARG A 363 2.29 -10.22 12.48
CA ARG A 363 3.24 -9.45 11.65
C ARG A 363 4.23 -8.67 12.51
N THR A 364 3.73 -7.95 13.51
CA THR A 364 4.55 -7.14 14.42
C THR A 364 5.48 -8.02 15.25
N LEU A 365 5.00 -9.15 15.77
CA LEU A 365 5.87 -10.13 16.44
C LEU A 365 6.92 -10.71 15.48
N SER A 366 6.57 -11.05 14.24
CA SER A 366 7.53 -11.56 13.23
C SER A 366 8.69 -10.59 12.97
N LYS A 367 8.44 -9.28 13.03
CA LYS A 367 9.48 -8.24 12.93
C LYS A 367 10.35 -8.17 14.18
N LEU A 368 9.73 -8.19 15.37
CA LEU A 368 10.42 -8.01 16.65
C LEU A 368 11.17 -9.26 17.13
N LEU A 369 10.66 -10.45 16.80
CA LEU A 369 11.20 -11.75 17.20
C LEU A 369 11.17 -12.74 16.02
N PRO A 370 12.12 -12.67 15.07
CA PRO A 370 12.14 -13.55 13.89
C PRO A 370 12.29 -15.05 14.19
N LYS A 371 12.63 -15.42 15.42
CA LYS A 371 12.88 -16.80 15.89
C LYS A 371 11.58 -17.60 15.94
N LYS A 372 11.37 -18.51 14.97
CA LYS A 372 10.12 -19.26 14.78
C LYS A 372 9.86 -20.41 15.77
N ASP A 373 10.89 -20.90 16.44
CA ASP A 373 10.81 -21.91 17.50
C ASP A 373 10.73 -21.30 18.92
N ALA A 374 10.64 -19.96 19.01
CA ALA A 374 10.52 -19.21 20.25
C ALA A 374 9.31 -19.67 21.09
N THR A 375 9.48 -19.78 22.42
CA THR A 375 8.37 -20.09 23.33
C THR A 375 7.45 -18.88 23.46
N ILE A 376 6.19 -19.00 23.04
CA ILE A 376 5.22 -17.90 23.04
C ILE A 376 4.00 -18.26 23.89
N LEU A 377 3.65 -17.38 24.81
CA LEU A 377 2.38 -17.46 25.55
C LEU A 377 1.36 -16.54 24.89
N ASP A 378 0.22 -17.09 24.49
CA ASP A 378 -0.99 -16.33 24.16
C ASP A 378 -1.86 -16.25 25.42
N ALA A 379 -1.74 -15.13 26.15
CA ALA A 379 -2.44 -14.88 27.39
C ALA A 379 -3.78 -14.21 27.10
N GLY A 380 -4.88 -14.82 27.55
CA GLY A 380 -6.23 -14.47 27.11
C GLY A 380 -6.48 -14.90 25.66
N ALA A 381 -6.09 -16.13 25.33
CA ALA A 381 -6.09 -16.63 23.95
C ALA A 381 -7.48 -16.66 23.29
N GLY A 382 -8.57 -16.63 24.07
CA GLY A 382 -9.94 -16.75 23.58
C GLY A 382 -10.11 -18.01 22.74
N THR A 383 -10.77 -17.86 21.59
CA THR A 383 -10.94 -18.94 20.61
C THR A 383 -9.67 -19.26 19.82
N GLY A 384 -8.56 -18.54 20.04
CA GLY A 384 -7.25 -18.82 19.46
C GLY A 384 -6.95 -18.18 18.10
N LEU A 385 -7.64 -17.09 17.74
CA LEU A 385 -7.40 -16.36 16.48
C LEU A 385 -5.94 -15.88 16.34
N VAL A 386 -5.36 -15.35 17.42
CA VAL A 386 -3.97 -14.86 17.43
C VAL A 386 -2.98 -16.00 17.23
N GLY A 387 -3.10 -17.11 17.97
CA GLY A 387 -2.28 -18.29 17.74
C GLY A 387 -2.37 -18.85 16.32
N GLN A 388 -3.55 -18.80 15.68
CA GLN A 388 -3.68 -19.21 14.28
C GLN A 388 -2.88 -18.30 13.33
N ALA A 389 -2.97 -16.98 13.51
CA ALA A 389 -2.20 -16.02 12.73
C ALA A 389 -0.68 -16.18 12.96
N LEU A 390 -0.26 -16.46 14.20
CA LEU A 390 1.14 -16.77 14.52
C LEU A 390 1.62 -18.07 13.83
N ALA A 391 0.81 -19.12 13.82
CA ALA A 391 1.14 -20.36 13.13
C ALA A 391 1.28 -20.15 11.61
N GLN A 392 0.43 -19.32 11.00
CA GLN A 392 0.55 -18.92 9.59
C GLN A 392 1.87 -18.16 9.30
N GLN A 393 2.39 -17.42 10.28
CA GLN A 393 3.71 -16.77 10.23
C GLN A 393 4.89 -17.72 10.56
N GLY A 394 4.61 -19.01 10.77
CA GLY A 394 5.59 -20.08 10.98
C GLY A 394 5.98 -20.35 12.43
N TYR A 395 5.33 -19.73 13.43
CA TYR A 395 5.61 -20.04 14.83
C TYR A 395 5.05 -21.40 15.23
N THR A 396 5.84 -22.19 15.96
CA THR A 396 5.49 -23.61 16.24
C THR A 396 5.35 -23.94 17.72
N ASN A 397 5.69 -23.01 18.62
CA ASN A 397 5.84 -23.29 20.05
C ASN A 397 4.94 -22.37 20.88
N LEU A 398 3.63 -22.50 20.65
CA LEU A 398 2.59 -21.67 21.24
C LEU A 398 1.94 -22.37 22.45
N THR A 399 1.72 -21.63 23.53
CA THR A 399 0.95 -22.03 24.70
C THR A 399 -0.22 -21.06 24.86
N ALA A 400 -1.45 -21.57 25.01
CA ALA A 400 -2.62 -20.75 25.28
C ALA A 400 -2.96 -20.74 26.76
N ALA A 401 -3.36 -19.58 27.27
CA ALA A 401 -3.91 -19.42 28.61
C ALA A 401 -5.20 -18.60 28.53
N ASP A 402 -6.31 -19.08 29.09
CA ASP A 402 -7.58 -18.35 29.11
C ASP A 402 -8.43 -18.75 30.32
N LEU A 403 -9.34 -17.87 30.74
CA LEU A 403 -10.25 -18.11 31.85
C LEU A 403 -11.40 -19.06 31.46
N SER A 404 -11.85 -18.99 30.21
CA SER A 404 -12.99 -19.75 29.68
C SER A 404 -12.55 -21.11 29.13
N GLU A 405 -13.15 -22.16 29.67
CA GLU A 405 -12.91 -23.54 29.21
C GLU A 405 -13.45 -23.75 27.79
N LYS A 406 -14.60 -23.14 27.47
CA LYS A 406 -15.21 -23.27 26.14
C LYS A 406 -14.43 -22.51 25.07
N MET A 407 -13.88 -21.35 25.38
CA MET A 407 -12.96 -20.64 24.49
C MET A 407 -11.74 -21.51 24.15
N LEU A 408 -11.13 -22.12 25.18
CA LEU A 408 -10.00 -23.03 24.99
C LEU A 408 -10.37 -24.30 24.22
N ALA A 409 -11.60 -24.81 24.36
CA ALA A 409 -12.08 -25.94 23.57
C ALA A 409 -12.05 -25.61 22.06
N ILE A 410 -12.49 -24.42 21.66
CA ILE A 410 -12.41 -23.94 20.27
C ILE A 410 -10.95 -23.69 19.87
N ALA A 411 -10.15 -23.08 20.73
CA ALA A 411 -8.71 -22.86 20.46
C ALA A 411 -7.96 -24.17 20.21
N LYS A 412 -8.34 -25.25 20.90
CA LYS A 412 -7.78 -26.60 20.71
C LYS A 412 -8.07 -27.16 19.31
N GLU A 413 -9.24 -26.88 18.74
CA GLU A 413 -9.63 -27.33 17.40
C GLU A 413 -8.75 -26.71 16.30
N ARG A 414 -8.12 -25.56 16.56
CA ARG A 414 -7.17 -24.95 15.61
C ARG A 414 -5.85 -25.72 15.48
N GLN A 415 -5.52 -26.59 16.42
CA GLN A 415 -4.33 -27.45 16.40
C GLN A 415 -2.98 -26.68 16.29
N VAL A 416 -2.94 -25.45 16.80
CA VAL A 416 -1.72 -24.59 16.77
C VAL A 416 -0.99 -24.51 18.11
N TYR A 417 -1.66 -24.83 19.22
CA TYR A 417 -1.10 -24.76 20.57
C TYR A 417 -0.55 -26.10 21.04
N LYS A 418 0.64 -26.10 21.65
CA LYS A 418 1.24 -27.27 22.28
C LYS A 418 0.62 -27.58 23.64
N ALA A 419 0.17 -26.55 24.34
CA ALA A 419 -0.46 -26.65 25.65
C ALA A 419 -1.54 -25.57 25.78
N LEU A 420 -2.62 -25.92 26.48
CA LEU A 420 -3.71 -25.02 26.82
C LEU A 420 -3.91 -25.07 28.33
N HIS A 421 -3.96 -23.90 28.97
CA HIS A 421 -4.13 -23.76 30.41
C HIS A 421 -5.39 -22.95 30.69
N GLN A 422 -6.37 -23.58 31.32
CA GLN A 422 -7.48 -22.84 31.90
C GLN A 422 -7.00 -22.18 33.19
N CYS A 423 -6.99 -20.84 33.23
CA CYS A 423 -6.44 -20.10 34.35
C CYS A 423 -6.99 -18.69 34.49
N ASN A 424 -7.01 -18.20 35.73
CA ASN A 424 -7.07 -16.77 35.98
C ASN A 424 -5.65 -16.18 35.93
N LEU A 425 -5.40 -15.24 35.02
CA LEU A 425 -4.09 -14.59 34.85
C LEU A 425 -3.65 -13.78 36.09
N GLU A 426 -4.57 -13.45 37.00
CA GLU A 426 -4.24 -12.83 38.28
C GLU A 426 -3.61 -13.81 39.29
N ASP A 427 -3.79 -15.12 39.10
CA ASP A 427 -3.22 -16.12 39.98
C ASP A 427 -1.73 -16.33 39.63
N SER A 428 -0.85 -15.87 40.52
CA SER A 428 0.60 -16.00 40.33
C SER A 428 1.09 -17.44 40.45
N GLN A 429 0.30 -18.36 41.02
CA GLN A 429 0.70 -19.75 41.20
C GLN A 429 0.47 -20.60 39.95
N ILE A 430 -0.41 -20.18 39.04
CA ILE A 430 -0.80 -21.00 37.88
C ILE A 430 0.35 -21.23 36.90
N PHE A 431 1.35 -20.35 36.93
CA PHE A 431 2.53 -20.41 36.09
C PHE A 431 3.82 -20.70 36.86
N SER A 432 3.73 -21.01 38.15
CA SER A 432 4.89 -21.35 39.00
C SER A 432 5.71 -22.55 38.50
N ASN A 433 5.09 -23.40 37.67
CA ASN A 433 5.71 -24.58 37.05
C ASN A 433 6.02 -24.40 35.55
N LEU A 434 5.70 -23.26 34.94
CA LEU A 434 6.01 -23.00 33.53
C LEU A 434 7.39 -22.35 33.38
N ALA A 435 8.12 -22.77 32.34
CA ALA A 435 9.35 -22.10 31.92
C ALA A 435 9.03 -20.70 31.37
N ASN A 436 9.99 -19.77 31.48
CA ASN A 436 9.85 -18.43 30.93
C ASN A 436 9.63 -18.43 29.41
N PHE A 437 8.96 -17.40 28.89
CA PHE A 437 8.62 -17.25 27.47
C PHE A 437 9.53 -16.25 26.75
N ASP A 438 9.86 -16.53 25.50
CA ASP A 438 10.56 -15.60 24.60
C ASP A 438 9.64 -14.44 24.18
N ALA A 439 8.33 -14.71 24.04
CA ALA A 439 7.32 -13.68 23.90
C ALA A 439 6.03 -13.98 24.66
N ILE A 440 5.31 -12.94 25.05
CA ILE A 440 3.97 -13.03 25.62
C ILE A 440 3.07 -12.10 24.81
N ILE A 441 1.93 -12.61 24.38
CA ILE A 441 0.89 -11.90 23.64
C ILE A 441 -0.33 -11.75 24.53
N ALA A 442 -0.97 -10.57 24.53
CA ALA A 442 -2.22 -10.34 25.24
C ALA A 442 -3.15 -9.43 24.42
N ALA A 443 -4.00 -10.05 23.59
CA ALA A 443 -4.93 -9.35 22.71
C ALA A 443 -6.33 -9.31 23.33
N GLY A 444 -6.92 -8.12 23.45
CA GLY A 444 -8.25 -7.94 24.07
C GLY A 444 -8.31 -8.22 25.57
N VAL A 445 -7.16 -8.30 26.26
CA VAL A 445 -7.07 -8.66 27.68
C VAL A 445 -7.11 -7.46 28.62
N PHE A 446 -6.38 -6.39 28.28
CA PHE A 446 -6.28 -5.20 29.14
C PHE A 446 -7.44 -4.25 28.88
N ALA A 447 -8.53 -4.46 29.62
CA ALA A 447 -9.72 -3.62 29.66
C ALA A 447 -10.25 -3.49 31.11
N TYR A 448 -11.14 -2.52 31.34
CA TYR A 448 -11.83 -2.36 32.63
C TYR A 448 -12.48 -3.68 33.08
N ALA A 449 -12.32 -4.03 34.35
CA ALA A 449 -12.75 -5.28 34.99
C ALA A 449 -12.06 -6.60 34.54
N HIS A 450 -11.19 -6.60 33.52
CA HIS A 450 -10.57 -7.83 32.98
C HIS A 450 -9.19 -8.14 33.54
N ALA A 451 -8.23 -7.23 33.35
CA ALA A 451 -6.82 -7.47 33.69
C ALA A 451 -6.12 -6.17 34.08
N GLY A 452 -5.77 -6.05 35.36
CA GLY A 452 -5.09 -4.88 35.91
C GLY A 452 -3.59 -5.05 36.12
N VAL A 453 -3.02 -4.20 36.98
CA VAL A 453 -1.59 -4.17 37.33
C VAL A 453 -1.05 -5.52 37.80
N LYS A 454 -1.90 -6.33 38.47
CA LYS A 454 -1.51 -7.66 38.95
C LYS A 454 -1.20 -8.62 37.80
N VAL A 455 -2.05 -8.64 36.77
CA VAL A 455 -1.81 -9.44 35.55
C VAL A 455 -0.53 -8.98 34.84
N LEU A 456 -0.35 -7.66 34.70
CA LEU A 456 0.86 -7.09 34.10
C LEU A 456 2.14 -7.58 34.81
N ASN A 457 2.16 -7.53 36.14
CA ASN A 457 3.29 -8.00 36.94
C ASN A 457 3.54 -9.51 36.80
N ASN A 458 2.47 -10.31 36.79
CA ASN A 458 2.58 -11.75 36.61
C ASN A 458 3.19 -12.08 35.23
N LEU A 459 2.66 -11.49 34.15
CA LEU A 459 3.17 -11.71 32.79
C LEU A 459 4.63 -11.23 32.66
N PHE A 460 4.98 -10.08 33.25
CA PHE A 460 6.36 -9.61 33.28
C PHE A 460 7.32 -10.62 33.94
N GLY A 461 6.88 -11.30 35.01
CA GLY A 461 7.64 -12.34 35.69
C GLY A 461 7.94 -13.56 34.81
N LEU A 462 7.01 -13.90 33.91
CA LEU A 462 7.12 -15.05 32.99
C LEU A 462 7.95 -14.75 31.75
N LEU A 463 8.13 -13.48 31.41
CA LEU A 463 8.90 -13.09 30.24
C LEU A 463 10.41 -13.26 30.50
N LYS A 464 11.13 -13.87 29.57
CA LYS A 464 12.60 -13.93 29.62
C LYS A 464 13.22 -12.54 29.53
N GLU A 465 14.44 -12.41 30.04
CA GLU A 465 15.28 -11.24 29.74
C GLU A 465 15.38 -11.06 28.22
N GLU A 466 15.28 -9.81 27.75
CA GLU A 466 15.21 -9.45 26.33
C GLU A 466 13.99 -9.99 25.57
N GLY A 467 13.03 -10.62 26.26
CA GLY A 467 11.78 -11.11 25.68
C GLY A 467 10.82 -9.99 25.28
N ILE A 468 9.90 -10.31 24.37
CA ILE A 468 8.91 -9.37 23.83
C ILE A 468 7.54 -9.56 24.48
N PHE A 469 6.98 -8.50 25.03
CA PHE A 469 5.59 -8.43 25.45
C PHE A 469 4.81 -7.59 24.44
N LEU A 470 3.82 -8.19 23.78
CA LEU A 470 3.02 -7.53 22.76
C LEU A 470 1.54 -7.59 23.19
N PHE A 471 0.91 -6.45 23.43
CA PHE A 471 -0.45 -6.43 23.98
C PHE A 471 -1.25 -5.28 23.41
N THR A 472 -2.58 -5.47 23.39
CA THR A 472 -3.51 -4.40 23.02
C THR A 472 -4.09 -3.75 24.27
N ILE A 473 -4.17 -2.42 24.29
CA ILE A 473 -4.77 -1.65 25.40
C ILE A 473 -5.52 -0.44 24.88
N ARG A 474 -6.72 -0.18 25.40
CA ARG A 474 -7.50 1.03 25.08
C ARG A 474 -6.83 2.28 25.63
N GLU A 475 -7.00 3.42 24.96
CA GLU A 475 -6.38 4.69 25.36
C GLU A 475 -6.73 5.11 26.79
N ASP A 476 -8.01 5.04 27.15
CA ASP A 476 -8.51 5.39 28.48
C ASP A 476 -7.86 4.52 29.56
N TYR A 477 -7.81 3.21 29.32
CA TYR A 477 -7.20 2.25 30.26
C TYR A 477 -5.67 2.34 30.29
N ARG A 478 -5.03 2.68 29.16
CA ARG A 478 -3.58 2.93 29.08
C ARG A 478 -3.19 4.07 30.02
N ARG A 479 -3.95 5.16 30.07
CA ARG A 479 -3.67 6.30 30.96
C ARG A 479 -3.66 5.87 32.43
N GLU A 480 -4.58 5.00 32.85
CA GLU A 480 -4.59 4.44 34.21
C GLU A 480 -3.42 3.49 34.46
N MET A 481 -3.08 2.66 33.48
CA MET A 481 -1.98 1.70 33.57
C MET A 481 -0.60 2.32 33.39
N GLN A 482 -0.49 3.56 32.93
CA GLN A 482 0.77 4.21 32.57
C GLN A 482 1.79 4.17 33.72
N THR A 483 1.35 4.48 34.94
CA THR A 483 2.22 4.44 36.13
C THR A 483 2.76 3.03 36.42
N ALA A 484 1.99 1.97 36.11
CA ALA A 484 2.44 0.59 36.29
C ALA A 484 3.38 0.14 35.16
N LEU A 485 3.09 0.54 33.93
CA LEU A 485 3.95 0.29 32.77
C LEU A 485 5.33 0.93 32.96
N ASP A 486 5.38 2.17 33.43
CA ASP A 486 6.63 2.93 33.64
C ASP A 486 7.51 2.35 34.75
N LYS A 487 6.91 1.66 35.73
CA LYS A 487 7.64 1.06 36.87
C LYS A 487 8.41 -0.20 36.49
N LEU A 488 7.99 -0.90 35.44
CA LEU A 488 8.59 -2.17 35.05
C LEU A 488 9.75 -1.94 34.05
N PRO A 489 10.83 -2.72 34.12
CA PRO A 489 12.05 -2.46 33.37
C PRO A 489 11.96 -3.01 31.94
N TRP A 490 11.16 -2.36 31.10
CA TRP A 490 11.08 -2.61 29.67
C TRP A 490 11.40 -1.36 28.85
N THR A 491 11.57 -1.55 27.56
CA THR A 491 11.77 -0.51 26.54
C THR A 491 10.67 -0.66 25.50
N LEU A 492 10.01 0.43 25.14
CA LEU A 492 9.05 0.45 24.03
C LEU A 492 9.81 0.24 22.71
N VAL A 493 9.43 -0.78 21.96
CA VAL A 493 10.07 -1.17 20.68
C VAL A 493 9.10 -1.15 19.50
N SER A 494 7.80 -1.08 19.76
CA SER A 494 6.75 -0.89 18.75
C SER A 494 5.52 -0.26 19.40
N GLU A 495 4.86 0.65 18.69
CA GLU A 495 3.58 1.23 19.09
C GLU A 495 2.77 1.50 17.82
N GLU A 496 1.54 0.99 17.80
CA GLU A 496 0.58 1.19 16.72
C GLU A 496 -0.79 1.49 17.34
N ASP A 497 -1.52 2.47 16.83
CA ASP A 497 -2.86 2.84 17.27
C ASP A 497 -3.91 2.59 16.17
N PHE A 498 -5.13 2.23 16.57
CA PHE A 498 -6.25 2.00 15.66
C PHE A 498 -7.59 2.25 16.38
N PRO A 499 -8.63 2.68 15.66
CA PRO A 499 -9.97 2.87 16.22
C PRO A 499 -10.60 1.52 16.58
N ILE A 500 -11.44 1.49 17.62
CA ILE A 500 -12.27 0.32 17.95
C ILE A 500 -13.73 0.74 18.19
N TYR A 501 -14.66 -0.15 17.80
CA TYR A 501 -16.09 -0.20 18.14
C TYR A 501 -17.01 0.97 17.75
N ASP A 502 -16.55 2.18 17.45
CA ASP A 502 -17.42 3.32 17.08
C ASP A 502 -16.63 4.61 16.81
N GLU A 503 -15.39 4.49 16.34
CA GLU A 503 -14.52 5.58 15.85
C GLU A 503 -14.07 6.61 16.92
N ALA A 504 -14.71 6.65 18.09
CA ALA A 504 -14.44 7.67 19.12
C ALA A 504 -13.29 7.32 20.10
N ARG A 505 -12.79 6.08 20.10
CA ARG A 505 -11.76 5.62 21.06
C ARG A 505 -10.67 4.81 20.38
N LEU A 506 -9.42 5.16 20.69
CA LEU A 506 -8.24 4.45 20.20
C LEU A 506 -7.91 3.23 21.06
N MET A 507 -7.42 2.19 20.39
CA MET A 507 -6.72 1.08 21.00
C MET A 507 -5.30 1.04 20.45
N TYR A 508 -4.36 0.71 21.32
CA TYR A 508 -2.94 0.65 21.03
C TYR A 508 -2.47 -0.80 21.05
N LEU A 509 -1.69 -1.21 20.06
CA LEU A 509 -0.84 -2.39 20.07
C LEU A 509 0.57 -1.95 20.52
N LEU A 510 0.94 -2.31 21.74
CA LEU A 510 2.23 -1.94 22.33
C LEU A 510 3.17 -3.14 22.35
N GLY A 511 4.34 -2.97 21.75
CA GLY A 511 5.47 -3.91 21.83
C GLY A 511 6.52 -3.42 22.80
N LEU A 512 6.67 -4.12 23.92
CA LEU A 512 7.65 -3.84 24.97
C LEU A 512 8.72 -4.93 24.98
N LYS A 513 9.98 -4.54 25.12
CA LYS A 513 11.11 -5.46 25.30
C LYS A 513 11.61 -5.41 26.73
N LYS A 514 11.66 -6.54 27.43
CA LYS A 514 12.18 -6.62 28.81
C LYS A 514 13.68 -6.34 28.83
N ARG A 515 14.11 -5.36 29.64
CA ARG A 515 15.52 -4.99 29.79
C ARG A 515 16.24 -5.99 30.67
N LYS A 516 17.49 -6.31 30.32
CA LYS A 516 18.43 -6.96 31.23
C LYS A 516 18.52 -6.23 32.57
N ILE A 517 18.11 -6.93 33.64
CA ILE A 517 18.42 -6.53 35.00
C ILE A 517 19.91 -6.83 35.22
N ASN A 518 20.77 -5.83 35.07
CA ASN A 518 22.16 -5.93 35.52
C ASN A 518 22.13 -5.96 37.06
N ASN A 519 22.47 -7.11 37.64
CA ASN A 519 22.70 -7.25 39.08
C ASN A 519 23.90 -6.43 39.54
#